data_AF-A0A968T3Q9-F1
#
_entry.id   AF-A0A968T3Q9-F1
#
_cell.length_a   1.000
_cell.length_b   1.000
_cell.length_c   1.000
_cell.angle_alpha   90.00
_cell.angle_beta   90.00
_cell.angle_gamma   90.00
#
_symmetry.space_group_name_H-M   'P 1'
#
loop_
_entity.id
_entity.type
_entity.pdbx_description
1 polymer ?
#
loop_
_entity_poly.entity_id
_entity_poly.type
_entity_poly.pdbx_seq_one_letter_code
_entity_poly.pdbx_strand_id
1 'polypeptide(L)'
;MYLHRIEEYCSKNSFEKSQQELSRLIHNYGDNSHVYIDTIISPSYTSAIAQAIQIPSISGMENNMLILEYDKENPDGLVDIIDNFKLINSGNFDVCILASSRKPIIYKNGIHIWIKTTDTENANLMIILSFILLGHPDWKKSDIKIFEICKQGEIVEVKKQMNELIEKGRLPITTQNVKILIEEEGKPYKSIINSYSVNAGLTIIGFHEDSIKHLETNIFEGYNDLGNVLFVNSFKNKLIE
;
A
#
# COMPACT_ATOMS: atom_id res chain seq x y z
N MET A 1 -13.78 -5.15 -2.10
CA MET A 1 -14.84 -4.47 -1.33
C MET A 1 -14.31 -3.15 -0.84
N TYR A 2 -15.14 -2.10 -0.84
CA TYR A 2 -14.85 -0.80 -0.24
C TYR A 2 -15.88 -0.54 0.87
N LEU A 3 -15.39 -0.15 2.06
CA LEU A 3 -16.23 0.16 3.21
C LEU A 3 -16.03 1.62 3.59
N HIS A 4 -17.09 2.41 3.56
CA HIS A 4 -17.08 3.79 3.98
C HIS A 4 -17.55 3.93 5.43
N ARG A 5 -16.67 4.38 6.33
CA ARG A 5 -17.02 4.59 7.74
C ARG A 5 -17.77 5.90 7.93
N ILE A 6 -18.90 5.83 8.62
CA ILE A 6 -19.67 6.99 9.09
C ILE A 6 -19.49 7.07 10.61
N GLU A 7 -18.81 8.12 11.06
CA GLU A 7 -18.48 8.34 12.48
C GLU A 7 -19.70 8.86 13.26
N GLU A 8 -20.64 7.98 13.51
CA GLU A 8 -21.85 8.27 14.28
C GLU A 8 -22.27 7.05 15.11
N TYR A 9 -23.10 7.28 16.14
CA TYR A 9 -23.80 6.19 16.82
C TYR A 9 -24.93 5.66 15.93
N CYS A 10 -25.15 4.34 15.97
CA CYS A 10 -26.22 3.72 15.22
C CYS A 10 -27.59 4.23 15.71
N SER A 11 -28.27 4.96 14.84
CA SER A 11 -29.58 5.56 15.05
C SER A 11 -30.38 5.51 13.75
N LYS A 12 -31.68 5.79 13.82
CA LYS A 12 -32.51 5.87 12.61
C LYS A 12 -31.98 6.92 11.62
N ASN A 13 -31.54 8.08 12.13
CA ASN A 13 -31.03 9.17 11.30
C ASN A 13 -29.70 8.81 10.63
N SER A 14 -28.74 8.25 11.40
CA SER A 14 -27.45 7.83 10.84
C SER A 14 -27.61 6.69 9.82
N PHE A 15 -28.61 5.83 9.99
CA PHE A 15 -28.94 4.77 9.03
C PHE A 15 -29.51 5.35 7.72
N GLU A 16 -30.43 6.32 7.80
CA GLU A 16 -30.92 7.01 6.61
C GLU A 16 -29.77 7.74 5.88
N LYS A 17 -28.89 8.40 6.62
CA LYS A 17 -27.67 9.03 6.08
C LYS A 17 -26.74 8.01 5.42
N SER A 18 -26.54 6.83 6.01
CA SER A 18 -25.68 5.81 5.42
C SER A 18 -26.20 5.29 4.10
N GLN A 19 -27.52 5.10 3.97
CA GLN A 19 -28.15 4.71 2.69
C GLN A 19 -28.00 5.80 1.62
N GLN A 20 -28.08 7.08 2.02
CA GLN A 20 -27.86 8.20 1.11
C GLN A 20 -26.41 8.26 0.62
N GLU A 21 -25.43 8.14 1.53
CA GLU A 21 -24.01 8.12 1.16
C GLU A 21 -23.67 6.89 0.30
N LEU A 22 -24.21 5.71 0.63
CA LEU A 22 -24.05 4.50 -0.18
C LEU A 22 -24.55 4.72 -1.61
N SER A 23 -25.76 5.27 -1.76
CA SER A 23 -26.35 5.57 -3.07
C SER A 23 -25.49 6.56 -3.86
N ARG A 24 -24.94 7.58 -3.19
CA ARG A 24 -24.05 8.57 -3.79
C ARG A 24 -22.73 7.94 -4.26
N LEU A 25 -22.14 7.08 -3.44
CA LEU A 25 -20.88 6.39 -3.77
C LEU A 25 -21.06 5.46 -4.98
N ILE A 26 -22.14 4.66 -5.01
CA ILE A 26 -22.46 3.79 -6.14
C ILE A 26 -22.65 4.61 -7.42
N HIS A 27 -23.40 5.71 -7.33
CA HIS A 27 -23.64 6.60 -8.48
C HIS A 27 -22.35 7.20 -9.04
N ASN A 28 -21.44 7.65 -8.17
CA ASN A 28 -20.17 8.25 -8.57
C ASN A 28 -19.18 7.24 -9.17
N TYR A 29 -19.23 5.98 -8.74
CA TYR A 29 -18.33 4.93 -9.25
C TYR A 29 -18.79 4.35 -10.59
N GLY A 30 -20.08 4.43 -10.88
CA GLY A 30 -20.68 3.98 -12.14
C GLY A 30 -20.97 2.47 -12.21
N ASP A 31 -21.87 2.09 -13.11
CA ASP A 31 -22.48 0.75 -13.17
C ASP A 31 -21.53 -0.37 -13.66
N ASN A 32 -20.35 -0.03 -14.22
CA ASN A 32 -19.37 -0.99 -14.75
C ASN A 32 -18.31 -1.42 -13.71
N SER A 33 -18.54 -1.12 -12.43
CA SER A 33 -17.63 -1.44 -11.34
C SER A 33 -17.85 -2.86 -10.81
N HIS A 34 -16.78 -3.65 -10.73
CA HIS A 34 -16.77 -4.94 -10.00
C HIS A 34 -16.50 -4.78 -8.49
N VAL A 35 -16.46 -3.54 -7.99
CA VAL A 35 -16.22 -3.24 -6.58
C VAL A 35 -17.54 -3.21 -5.84
N TYR A 36 -17.68 -4.09 -4.85
CA TYR A 36 -18.75 -3.97 -3.87
C TYR A 36 -18.46 -2.82 -2.91
N ILE A 37 -19.40 -1.90 -2.79
CA ILE A 37 -19.34 -0.71 -1.94
C ILE A 37 -20.38 -0.87 -0.84
N ASP A 38 -19.98 -0.59 0.40
CA ASP A 38 -20.90 -0.55 1.55
C ASP A 38 -20.52 0.57 2.53
N THR A 39 -21.38 0.79 3.51
CA THR A 39 -21.18 1.76 4.59
C THR A 39 -21.17 1.07 5.95
N ILE A 40 -20.34 1.55 6.87
CA ILE A 40 -20.28 1.08 8.26
C ILE A 40 -20.49 2.26 9.21
N ILE A 41 -21.53 2.21 10.02
CA ILE A 41 -21.80 3.22 11.05
C ILE A 41 -21.07 2.80 12.32
N SER A 42 -20.05 3.54 12.70
CA SER A 42 -19.32 3.27 13.94
C SER A 42 -18.67 4.54 14.49
N PRO A 43 -18.93 4.89 15.77
CA PRO A 43 -18.29 6.02 16.41
C PRO A 43 -16.82 5.73 16.72
N SER A 44 -16.42 4.46 16.79
CA SER A 44 -15.05 4.03 17.08
C SER A 44 -14.39 3.45 15.83
N TYR A 45 -13.17 3.93 15.53
CA TYR A 45 -12.35 3.37 14.46
C TYR A 45 -11.98 1.91 14.73
N THR A 46 -11.60 1.57 15.96
CA THR A 46 -11.33 0.20 16.41
C THR A 46 -12.50 -0.74 16.13
N SER A 47 -13.72 -0.33 16.51
CA SER A 47 -14.91 -1.16 16.26
C SER A 47 -15.21 -1.29 14.77
N ALA A 48 -14.96 -0.26 13.98
CA ALA A 48 -15.14 -0.31 12.53
C ALA A 48 -14.17 -1.31 11.88
N ILE A 49 -12.88 -1.27 12.27
CA ILE A 49 -11.88 -2.24 11.82
C ILE A 49 -12.28 -3.65 12.23
N ALA A 50 -12.63 -3.87 13.50
CA ALA A 50 -12.98 -5.19 14.02
C ALA A 50 -14.14 -5.81 13.22
N GLN A 51 -15.13 -5.01 12.83
CA GLN A 51 -16.22 -5.46 11.98
C GLN A 51 -15.74 -5.71 10.55
N ALA A 52 -15.00 -4.76 9.96
CA ALA A 52 -14.51 -4.84 8.58
C ALA A 52 -13.70 -6.11 8.30
N ILE A 53 -12.79 -6.49 9.21
CA ILE A 53 -11.97 -7.70 9.06
C ILE A 53 -12.76 -9.01 9.17
N GLN A 54 -13.96 -8.97 9.75
CA GLN A 54 -14.85 -10.13 9.89
C GLN A 54 -15.88 -10.23 8.75
N ILE A 55 -16.00 -9.21 7.89
CA ILE A 55 -16.96 -9.25 6.78
C ILE A 55 -16.48 -10.28 5.76
N PRO A 56 -17.31 -11.29 5.44
CA PRO A 56 -16.97 -12.29 4.45
C PRO A 56 -16.87 -11.65 3.07
N SER A 57 -16.00 -12.22 2.23
CA SER A 57 -15.97 -11.84 0.83
C SER A 57 -17.24 -12.29 0.10
N ILE A 58 -17.66 -11.48 -0.87
CA ILE A 58 -18.85 -11.71 -1.68
C ILE A 58 -18.60 -12.76 -2.76
N SER A 59 -17.33 -12.99 -3.12
CA SER A 59 -16.96 -14.02 -4.11
C SER A 59 -16.88 -15.44 -3.53
N GLY A 60 -17.09 -15.60 -2.21
CA GLY A 60 -16.89 -16.88 -1.51
C GLY A 60 -15.42 -17.26 -1.28
N MET A 61 -14.46 -16.44 -1.71
CA MET A 61 -13.03 -16.58 -1.40
C MET A 61 -12.65 -15.66 -0.25
N GLU A 62 -11.86 -16.09 0.72
CA GLU A 62 -11.43 -15.23 1.82
C GLU A 62 -10.76 -13.92 1.34
N ASN A 63 -11.05 -12.82 2.03
CA ASN A 63 -10.32 -11.58 1.81
C ASN A 63 -8.85 -11.83 2.19
N ASN A 64 -7.91 -11.44 1.33
CA ASN A 64 -6.48 -11.69 1.55
C ASN A 64 -5.67 -10.41 1.79
N MET A 65 -6.30 -9.25 1.61
CA MET A 65 -5.65 -7.95 1.71
C MET A 65 -6.59 -6.91 2.31
N LEU A 66 -6.07 -6.11 3.24
CA LEU A 66 -6.72 -4.92 3.77
C LEU A 66 -5.96 -3.67 3.29
N ILE A 67 -6.68 -2.75 2.65
CA ILE A 67 -6.13 -1.45 2.23
C ILE A 67 -6.77 -0.37 3.10
N LEU A 68 -5.94 0.38 3.81
CA LEU A 68 -6.33 1.52 4.64
C LEU A 68 -5.78 2.80 4.00
N GLU A 69 -6.44 3.93 4.21
CA GLU A 69 -6.05 5.21 3.63
C GLU A 69 -5.92 6.28 4.73
N TYR A 70 -4.92 7.15 4.60
CA TYR A 70 -4.86 8.42 5.32
C TYR A 70 -4.47 9.57 4.38
N ASP A 71 -4.97 10.77 4.68
CA ASP A 71 -4.60 12.00 3.97
C ASP A 71 -3.23 12.48 4.47
N LYS A 72 -2.24 12.62 3.59
CA LYS A 72 -0.91 13.16 3.96
C LYS A 72 -0.97 14.61 4.41
N GLU A 73 -1.93 15.37 3.92
CA GLU A 73 -2.14 16.75 4.32
C GLU A 73 -2.95 16.88 5.62
N ASN A 74 -3.66 15.82 6.02
CA ASN A 74 -4.30 15.71 7.35
C ASN A 74 -4.12 14.30 7.94
N PRO A 75 -2.96 13.99 8.53
CA PRO A 75 -2.57 12.62 8.89
C PRO A 75 -3.19 12.12 10.20
N ASP A 76 -4.24 12.75 10.73
CA ASP A 76 -4.90 12.34 11.99
C ASP A 76 -5.31 10.85 11.97
N GLY A 77 -5.83 10.38 10.83
CA GLY A 77 -6.24 8.98 10.64
C GLY A 77 -5.09 7.97 10.65
N LEU A 78 -3.83 8.41 10.51
CA LEU A 78 -2.68 7.51 10.60
C LEU A 78 -2.53 6.96 12.03
N VAL A 79 -2.72 7.80 13.05
CA VAL A 79 -2.64 7.38 14.46
C VAL A 79 -3.66 6.28 14.74
N ASP A 80 -4.89 6.46 14.27
CA ASP A 80 -5.95 5.46 14.40
C ASP A 80 -5.59 4.12 13.73
N ILE A 81 -4.93 4.15 12.56
CA ILE A 81 -4.44 2.94 11.89
C ILE A 81 -3.36 2.25 12.72
N ILE A 82 -2.40 2.99 13.25
CA ILE A 82 -1.25 2.45 13.99
C ILE A 82 -1.67 1.87 15.34
N ASP A 83 -2.52 2.58 16.09
CA ASP A 83 -3.05 2.11 17.37
C ASP A 83 -3.83 0.80 17.23
N ASN A 84 -4.47 0.61 16.07
CA ASN A 84 -5.23 -0.60 15.76
C ASN A 84 -4.45 -1.63 14.95
N PHE A 85 -3.16 -1.44 14.69
CA PHE A 85 -2.38 -2.31 13.80
C PHE A 85 -2.33 -3.76 14.31
N LYS A 86 -2.26 -3.98 15.63
CA LYS A 86 -2.30 -5.33 16.22
C LYS A 86 -3.62 -6.06 15.92
N LEU A 87 -4.74 -5.34 15.95
CA LEU A 87 -6.04 -5.90 15.60
C LEU A 87 -6.10 -6.22 14.11
N ILE A 88 -5.62 -5.31 13.25
CA ILE A 88 -5.55 -5.51 11.80
C ILE A 88 -4.74 -6.77 11.47
N ASN A 89 -3.58 -6.92 12.09
CA ASN A 89 -2.67 -8.03 11.82
C ASN A 89 -3.20 -9.40 12.33
N SER A 90 -4.17 -9.41 13.25
CA SER A 90 -4.79 -10.65 13.74
C SER A 90 -5.63 -11.38 12.68
N GLY A 91 -5.99 -10.69 11.59
CA GLY A 91 -6.84 -11.21 10.54
C GLY A 91 -6.13 -11.94 9.40
N ASN A 92 -4.82 -12.18 9.50
CA ASN A 92 -4.03 -12.90 8.49
C ASN A 92 -4.07 -12.27 7.08
N PHE A 93 -4.15 -10.94 7.00
CA PHE A 93 -4.19 -10.20 5.73
C PHE A 93 -2.84 -9.61 5.37
N ASP A 94 -2.54 -9.53 4.06
CA ASP A 94 -1.60 -8.52 3.57
C ASP A 94 -2.16 -7.12 3.91
N VAL A 95 -1.35 -6.25 4.49
CA VAL A 95 -1.76 -4.91 4.90
C VAL A 95 -1.14 -3.87 3.98
N CYS A 96 -1.98 -3.05 3.38
CA CYS A 96 -1.56 -1.87 2.65
C CYS A 96 -2.06 -0.60 3.33
N ILE A 97 -1.19 0.40 3.44
CA ILE A 97 -1.56 1.74 3.93
C ILE A 97 -1.26 2.73 2.81
N LEU A 98 -2.31 3.29 2.22
CA LEU A 98 -2.22 4.33 1.20
C LEU A 98 -2.13 5.70 1.88
N ALA A 99 -0.99 6.35 1.69
CA ALA A 99 -0.80 7.75 2.01
C ALA A 99 -1.19 8.59 0.78
N SER A 100 -2.41 9.10 0.80
CA SER A 100 -2.97 9.89 -0.30
C SER A 100 -2.49 11.34 -0.23
N SER A 101 -2.12 11.89 -1.38
CA SER A 101 -1.77 13.31 -1.52
C SER A 101 -2.73 13.98 -2.50
N ARG A 102 -2.93 15.28 -2.32
CA ARG A 102 -3.62 16.14 -3.30
C ARG A 102 -2.87 16.33 -4.62
N LYS A 103 -1.61 15.88 -4.72
CA LYS A 103 -0.84 15.92 -5.98
C LYS A 103 -1.51 15.00 -7.02
N PRO A 104 -1.73 15.47 -8.27
CA PRO A 104 -2.32 14.62 -9.30
C PRO A 104 -1.40 13.46 -9.66
N ILE A 105 -1.99 12.29 -9.93
CA ILE A 105 -1.25 11.11 -10.40
C ILE A 105 -0.82 11.34 -11.84
N ILE A 106 0.49 11.37 -12.09
CA ILE A 106 1.06 11.44 -13.44
C ILE A 106 1.42 10.03 -13.88
N TYR A 107 0.43 9.26 -14.35
CA TYR A 107 0.56 7.83 -14.69
C TYR A 107 1.75 7.49 -15.59
N LYS A 108 2.04 8.33 -16.59
CA LYS A 108 3.18 8.16 -17.51
C LYS A 108 4.55 8.10 -16.82
N ASN A 109 4.66 8.58 -15.58
CA ASN A 109 5.92 8.57 -14.84
C ASN A 109 6.17 7.22 -14.14
N GLY A 110 5.24 6.28 -14.21
CA GLY A 110 5.45 4.91 -13.76
C GLY A 110 5.25 4.69 -12.27
N ILE A 111 5.39 3.42 -11.88
CA ILE A 111 5.32 2.97 -10.49
C ILE A 111 6.74 2.73 -10.02
N HIS A 112 7.15 3.43 -8.98
CA HIS A 112 8.45 3.25 -8.35
C HIS A 112 8.31 2.35 -7.12
N ILE A 113 9.14 1.32 -7.02
CA ILE A 113 9.07 0.32 -5.96
C ILE A 113 10.40 0.33 -5.20
N TRP A 114 10.35 0.49 -3.89
CA TRP A 114 11.54 0.44 -3.03
C TRP A 114 11.53 -0.84 -2.21
N ILE A 115 12.45 -1.74 -2.54
CA ILE A 115 12.58 -3.05 -1.90
C ILE A 115 13.94 -3.19 -1.21
N LYS A 116 14.01 -4.19 -0.34
CA LYS A 116 15.26 -4.74 0.17
C LYS A 116 15.28 -6.22 -0.22
N THR A 117 16.35 -6.72 -0.82
CA THR A 117 16.48 -8.15 -1.18
C THR A 117 16.44 -9.07 0.03
N THR A 118 16.74 -8.55 1.21
CA THR A 118 16.58 -9.25 2.49
C THR A 118 15.13 -9.45 2.90
N ASP A 119 14.19 -8.71 2.31
CA ASP A 119 12.75 -8.72 2.58
C ASP A 119 11.99 -9.25 1.35
N THR A 120 12.17 -10.55 1.09
CA THR A 120 11.62 -11.19 -0.11
C THR A 120 10.09 -11.23 -0.12
N GLU A 121 9.47 -11.32 1.05
CA GLU A 121 8.01 -11.44 1.18
C GLU A 121 7.31 -10.15 0.73
N ASN A 122 7.69 -8.99 1.28
CA ASN A 122 7.15 -7.71 0.84
C ASN A 122 7.52 -7.45 -0.62
N ALA A 123 8.77 -7.73 -1.01
CA ALA A 123 9.23 -7.45 -2.37
C ALA A 123 8.38 -8.18 -3.43
N ASN A 124 8.07 -9.47 -3.22
CA ASN A 124 7.21 -10.24 -4.12
C ASN A 124 5.81 -9.62 -4.24
N LEU A 125 5.18 -9.30 -3.11
CA LEU A 125 3.84 -8.71 -3.09
C LEU A 125 3.81 -7.34 -3.77
N MET A 126 4.78 -6.47 -3.47
CA MET A 126 4.90 -5.14 -4.06
C MET A 126 5.06 -5.19 -5.58
N ILE A 127 5.86 -6.14 -6.08
CA ILE A 127 6.08 -6.33 -7.51
C ILE A 127 4.80 -6.85 -8.17
N ILE A 128 4.14 -7.85 -7.59
CA ILE A 128 2.85 -8.36 -8.11
C ILE A 128 1.79 -7.25 -8.16
N LEU A 129 1.64 -6.48 -7.08
CA LEU A 129 0.72 -5.35 -7.01
C LEU A 129 0.98 -4.33 -8.11
N SER A 130 2.25 -3.98 -8.33
CA SER A 130 2.61 -3.03 -9.38
C SER A 130 2.22 -3.53 -10.78
N PHE A 131 2.32 -4.83 -11.06
CA PHE A 131 1.88 -5.41 -12.32
C PHE A 131 0.37 -5.42 -12.49
N ILE A 132 -0.37 -5.73 -11.43
CA ILE A 132 -1.83 -5.65 -11.44
C ILE A 132 -2.25 -4.21 -11.76
N LEU A 133 -1.61 -3.22 -11.13
CA LEU A 133 -1.87 -1.80 -11.39
C LEU A 133 -1.51 -1.38 -12.82
N LEU A 134 -0.38 -1.86 -13.36
CA LEU A 134 0.01 -1.62 -14.76
C LEU A 134 -1.02 -2.14 -15.77
N GLY A 135 -1.80 -3.16 -15.42
CA GLY A 135 -2.88 -3.69 -16.27
C GLY A 135 -4.03 -2.72 -16.49
N HIS A 136 -4.16 -1.68 -15.67
CA HIS A 136 -5.22 -0.69 -15.80
C HIS A 136 -4.95 0.28 -16.98
N PRO A 137 -5.98 0.68 -17.76
CA PRO A 137 -5.80 1.52 -18.97
C PRO A 137 -5.00 2.81 -18.75
N ASP A 138 -5.15 3.47 -17.60
CA ASP A 138 -4.41 4.69 -17.28
C ASP A 138 -2.89 4.48 -17.20
N TRP A 139 -2.46 3.27 -16.84
CA TRP A 139 -1.04 2.89 -16.71
C TRP A 139 -0.47 2.26 -17.98
N LYS A 140 -1.23 2.17 -19.08
CA LYS A 140 -0.83 1.45 -20.32
C LYS A 140 0.50 1.88 -20.96
N LYS A 141 0.98 3.10 -20.68
CA LYS A 141 2.25 3.65 -21.20
C LYS A 141 3.28 3.93 -20.11
N SER A 142 3.15 3.26 -18.98
CA SER A 142 3.97 3.48 -17.81
C SER A 142 4.85 2.27 -17.52
N ASP A 143 5.98 2.50 -16.88
CA ASP A 143 6.94 1.47 -16.55
C ASP A 143 7.01 1.26 -15.03
N ILE A 144 7.43 0.06 -14.63
CA ILE A 144 7.86 -0.21 -13.26
C ILE A 144 9.36 0.04 -13.14
N LYS A 145 9.75 0.77 -12.09
CA LYS A 145 11.16 0.93 -11.68
C LYS A 145 11.35 0.43 -10.27
N ILE A 146 12.33 -0.43 -10.07
CA ILE A 146 12.65 -1.03 -8.78
C ILE A 146 13.95 -0.44 -8.29
N PHE A 147 13.95 -0.01 -7.05
CA PHE A 147 15.09 0.59 -6.39
C PHE A 147 15.46 -0.20 -5.16
N GLU A 148 16.77 -0.34 -4.97
CA GLU A 148 17.35 -0.85 -3.74
C GLU A 148 18.58 -0.02 -3.39
N ILE A 149 18.80 0.21 -2.10
CA ILE A 149 19.97 0.93 -1.59
C ILE A 149 20.85 -0.08 -0.86
N CYS A 150 22.14 -0.12 -1.23
CA CYS A 150 23.13 -1.01 -0.61
C CYS A 150 24.40 -0.26 -0.23
N LYS A 151 25.26 -0.88 0.58
CA LYS A 151 26.59 -0.32 0.85
C LYS A 151 27.52 -0.52 -0.35
N GLN A 152 28.58 0.28 -0.43
CA GLN A 152 29.52 0.25 -1.55
C GLN A 152 30.15 -1.13 -1.79
N GLY A 153 30.41 -1.91 -0.73
CA GLY A 153 30.95 -3.26 -0.83
C GLY A 153 29.94 -4.36 -1.17
N GLU A 154 28.64 -4.07 -1.14
CA GLU A 154 27.57 -5.06 -1.23
C GLU A 154 26.94 -5.16 -2.63
N ILE A 155 27.31 -4.27 -3.55
CA ILE A 155 26.65 -4.12 -4.87
C ILE A 155 26.60 -5.42 -5.68
N VAL A 156 27.67 -6.23 -5.63
CA VAL A 156 27.76 -7.50 -6.37
C VAL A 156 26.80 -8.52 -5.77
N GLU A 157 26.74 -8.59 -4.44
CA GLU A 157 25.89 -9.52 -3.72
C GLU A 157 24.41 -9.14 -3.87
N VAL A 158 24.08 -7.86 -3.68
CA VAL A 158 22.72 -7.35 -3.88
C VAL A 158 22.23 -7.57 -5.30
N LYS A 159 23.09 -7.34 -6.31
CA LYS A 159 22.75 -7.64 -7.70
C LYS A 159 22.46 -9.13 -7.93
N LYS A 160 23.22 -10.02 -7.29
CA LYS A 160 22.98 -11.46 -7.36
C LYS A 160 21.64 -11.83 -6.68
N GLN A 161 21.40 -11.34 -5.47
CA GLN A 161 20.16 -11.58 -4.73
C GLN A 161 18.93 -11.06 -5.48
N MET A 162 19.05 -9.90 -6.12
CA MET A 162 18.00 -9.35 -6.96
C MET A 162 17.67 -10.25 -8.16
N ASN A 163 18.69 -10.75 -8.86
CA ASN A 163 18.47 -11.69 -9.96
C ASN A 163 17.79 -12.97 -9.46
N GLU A 164 18.23 -13.49 -8.31
CA GLU A 164 17.59 -14.65 -7.71
C GLU A 164 16.13 -14.38 -7.31
N LEU A 165 15.82 -13.20 -6.76
CA LEU A 165 14.46 -12.78 -6.42
C LEU A 165 13.56 -12.76 -7.68
N ILE A 166 14.06 -12.19 -8.78
CA ILE A 166 13.34 -12.11 -10.05
C ILE A 166 13.10 -13.50 -10.63
N GLU A 167 14.15 -14.33 -10.71
CA GLU A 167 14.09 -15.66 -11.33
C GLU A 167 13.27 -16.64 -10.48
N LYS A 168 13.57 -16.76 -9.18
CA LYS A 168 12.87 -17.68 -8.27
C LYS A 168 11.45 -17.25 -8.00
N GLY A 169 11.22 -15.94 -7.85
CA GLY A 169 9.89 -15.38 -7.63
C GLY A 169 8.99 -15.43 -8.87
N ARG A 170 9.53 -15.85 -10.04
CA ARG A 170 8.84 -15.82 -11.34
C ARG A 170 8.18 -14.46 -11.58
N LEU A 171 8.87 -13.40 -11.18
CA LEU A 171 8.28 -12.08 -11.13
C LEU A 171 8.19 -11.52 -12.56
N PRO A 172 7.14 -10.76 -12.92
CA PRO A 172 6.94 -10.33 -14.31
C PRO A 172 7.89 -9.19 -14.77
N ILE A 173 9.02 -8.97 -14.09
CA ILE A 173 10.00 -7.90 -14.33
C ILE A 173 11.28 -8.41 -14.98
N THR A 174 12.03 -7.49 -15.59
CA THR A 174 13.40 -7.75 -16.05
C THR A 174 14.42 -7.03 -15.19
N THR A 175 15.68 -7.46 -15.25
CA THR A 175 16.81 -6.80 -14.57
C THR A 175 17.04 -5.36 -15.03
N GLN A 176 16.53 -4.98 -16.22
CA GLN A 176 16.61 -3.60 -16.73
C GLN A 176 15.73 -2.63 -15.95
N ASN A 177 14.69 -3.14 -15.28
CA ASN A 177 13.81 -2.35 -14.43
C ASN A 177 14.43 -2.03 -13.07
N VAL A 178 15.57 -2.65 -12.71
CA VAL A 178 16.18 -2.52 -11.39
C VAL A 178 17.33 -1.50 -11.39
N LYS A 179 17.32 -0.64 -10.38
CA LYS A 179 18.39 0.31 -10.08
C LYS A 179 18.89 0.13 -8.66
N ILE A 180 20.13 -0.34 -8.54
CA ILE A 180 20.83 -0.44 -7.25
C ILE A 180 21.58 0.87 -7.02
N LEU A 181 21.31 1.51 -5.88
CA LEU A 181 21.92 2.76 -5.44
C LEU A 181 22.89 2.47 -4.31
N ILE A 182 24.04 3.16 -4.31
CA ILE A 182 24.98 3.10 -3.21
C ILE A 182 24.55 4.13 -2.16
N GLU A 183 24.51 3.72 -0.90
CA GLU A 183 24.26 4.62 0.22
C GLU A 183 25.26 5.78 0.22
N GLU A 184 24.75 7.00 0.24
CA GLU A 184 25.58 8.21 0.32
C GLU A 184 25.78 8.61 1.78
N GLU A 185 27.04 8.83 2.17
CA GLU A 185 27.40 9.16 3.54
C GLU A 185 26.67 10.42 4.02
N GLY A 186 26.00 10.32 5.18
CA GLY A 186 25.25 11.43 5.79
C GLY A 186 23.87 11.71 5.17
N LYS A 187 23.43 10.97 4.15
CA LYS A 187 22.07 11.10 3.60
C LYS A 187 21.11 10.06 4.19
N PRO A 188 20.01 10.48 4.84
CA PRO A 188 18.99 9.56 5.31
C PRO A 188 18.34 8.78 4.15
N TYR A 189 18.02 7.51 4.38
CA TYR A 189 17.35 6.62 3.41
C TYR A 189 16.13 7.28 2.75
N LYS A 190 15.25 7.92 3.54
CA LYS A 190 14.05 8.62 3.04
C LYS A 190 14.36 9.80 2.11
N SER A 191 15.47 10.49 2.33
CA SER A 191 15.91 11.58 1.44
C SER A 191 16.28 11.05 0.06
N ILE A 192 16.89 9.87 0.00
CA ILE A 192 17.20 9.21 -1.28
C ILE A 192 15.89 8.87 -1.99
N ILE A 193 14.93 8.25 -1.29
CA ILE A 193 13.61 7.93 -1.84
C ILE A 193 12.95 9.18 -2.43
N ASN A 194 12.85 10.26 -1.65
CA ASN A 194 12.23 11.51 -2.10
C ASN A 194 12.88 12.02 -3.38
N SER A 195 14.22 12.03 -3.45
CA SER A 195 14.94 12.55 -4.62
C SER A 195 14.72 11.73 -5.90
N TYR A 196 14.67 10.39 -5.80
CA TYR A 196 14.55 9.51 -6.97
C TYR A 196 13.09 9.24 -7.37
N SER A 197 12.13 9.43 -6.46
CA SER A 197 10.71 9.15 -6.69
C SER A 197 9.79 10.38 -6.69
N VAL A 198 10.32 11.60 -6.57
CA VAL A 198 9.51 12.85 -6.53
C VAL A 198 8.48 12.95 -7.66
N ASN A 199 8.82 12.45 -8.85
CA ASN A 199 7.96 12.50 -10.03
C ASN A 199 7.19 11.20 -10.29
N ALA A 200 7.35 10.16 -9.47
CA ALA A 200 6.67 8.88 -9.68
C ALA A 200 5.14 9.06 -9.68
N GLY A 201 4.43 8.30 -10.52
CA GLY A 201 2.96 8.27 -10.48
C GLY A 201 2.45 7.66 -9.18
N LEU A 202 3.11 6.59 -8.72
CA LEU A 202 2.88 5.94 -7.44
C LEU A 202 4.23 5.45 -6.90
N THR A 203 4.46 5.60 -5.60
CA THR A 203 5.60 4.98 -4.92
C THR A 203 5.11 3.87 -4.00
N ILE A 204 5.71 2.68 -4.09
CA ILE A 204 5.41 1.53 -3.23
C ILE A 204 6.62 1.28 -2.32
N ILE A 205 6.40 1.19 -1.01
CA ILE A 205 7.45 1.02 0.01
C ILE A 205 7.06 -0.11 0.96
N GLY A 206 8.00 -1.04 1.22
CA GLY A 206 7.79 -2.11 2.18
C GLY A 206 7.96 -1.65 3.63
N PHE A 207 7.17 -2.21 4.55
CA PHE A 207 7.38 -2.04 5.99
C PHE A 207 7.15 -3.34 6.76
N HIS A 208 7.68 -3.40 7.98
CA HIS A 208 7.52 -4.54 8.87
C HIS A 208 6.75 -4.14 10.13
N GLU A 209 5.95 -5.07 10.66
CA GLU A 209 5.23 -4.90 11.93
C GLU A 209 6.16 -4.49 13.08
N ASP A 210 7.35 -5.09 13.18
CA ASP A 210 8.29 -4.76 14.24
C ASP A 210 8.78 -3.30 14.16
N SER A 211 8.81 -2.71 12.96
CA SER A 211 9.17 -1.31 12.80
C SER A 211 8.09 -0.38 13.38
N ILE A 212 6.81 -0.79 13.36
CA ILE A 212 5.73 -0.01 13.96
C ILE A 212 5.87 0.04 15.49
N LYS A 213 6.32 -1.05 16.12
CA LYS A 213 6.51 -1.10 17.60
C LYS A 213 7.56 -0.12 18.11
N HIS A 214 8.53 0.25 17.26
CA HIS A 214 9.66 1.10 17.65
C HIS A 214 9.57 2.53 17.11
N LEU A 215 9.00 2.69 15.91
CA LEU A 215 8.96 3.96 15.21
C LEU A 215 7.55 4.57 15.15
N GLU A 216 6.51 3.81 15.49
CA GLU A 216 5.11 4.24 15.46
C GLU A 216 4.74 4.89 14.11
N THR A 217 4.22 6.11 14.10
CA THR A 217 3.86 6.85 12.89
C THR A 217 5.07 7.29 12.07
N ASN A 218 6.24 7.45 12.70
CA ASN A 218 7.43 8.02 12.06
C ASN A 218 7.89 7.22 10.85
N ILE A 219 7.57 5.92 10.75
CA ILE A 219 7.91 5.12 9.55
C ILE A 219 7.18 5.59 8.30
N PHE A 220 5.95 6.09 8.43
CA PHE A 220 5.10 6.56 7.33
C PHE A 220 5.28 8.04 7.00
N GLU A 221 5.97 8.79 7.87
CA GLU A 221 6.26 10.22 7.70
C GLU A 221 7.53 10.47 6.87
N GLY A 222 7.77 11.74 6.48
CA GLY A 222 9.00 12.14 5.79
C GLY A 222 9.02 11.93 4.28
N TYR A 223 7.87 11.58 3.68
CA TYR A 223 7.69 11.40 2.24
C TYR A 223 6.88 12.55 1.60
N ASN A 224 6.99 13.76 2.15
CA ASN A 224 6.16 14.92 1.78
C ASN A 224 6.38 15.35 0.31
N ASP A 225 7.58 15.11 -0.22
CA ASP A 225 7.93 15.45 -1.60
C ASP A 225 7.27 14.50 -2.62
N LEU A 226 6.92 13.29 -2.20
CA LEU A 226 6.26 12.31 -3.06
C LEU A 226 4.78 12.65 -3.26
N GLY A 227 4.19 12.11 -4.32
CA GLY A 227 2.74 11.98 -4.47
C GLY A 227 2.18 10.90 -3.56
N ASN A 228 1.31 10.07 -4.10
CA ASN A 228 0.75 8.93 -3.36
C ASN A 228 1.83 7.90 -3.04
N VAL A 229 1.79 7.38 -1.81
CA VAL A 229 2.70 6.34 -1.34
C VAL A 229 1.87 5.16 -0.82
N LEU A 230 2.09 3.98 -1.38
CA LEU A 230 1.49 2.74 -0.90
C LEU A 230 2.51 2.00 -0.04
N PHE A 231 2.27 1.97 1.26
CA PHE A 231 3.06 1.15 2.18
C PHE A 231 2.51 -0.26 2.19
N VAL A 232 3.39 -1.26 2.07
CA VAL A 232 3.00 -2.67 1.95
C VAL A 232 3.68 -3.50 3.03
N ASN A 233 2.88 -4.31 3.71
CA ASN A 233 3.32 -5.35 4.64
C ASN A 233 2.61 -6.65 4.27
N SER A 234 3.38 -7.67 3.88
CA SER A 234 2.84 -8.97 3.52
C SER A 234 2.70 -9.86 4.74
N PHE A 235 1.59 -10.59 4.79
CA PHE A 235 1.38 -11.65 5.76
C PHE A 235 1.95 -12.96 5.18
N LYS A 236 3.23 -13.23 5.46
CA LYS A 236 4.05 -14.45 5.21
C LYS A 236 3.72 -15.37 4.02
N ASN A 237 4.78 -15.65 3.24
CA ASN A 237 4.91 -16.58 2.10
C ASN A 237 3.63 -17.06 1.40
N LYS A 238 3.21 -16.32 0.37
CA LYS A 238 2.50 -16.90 -0.78
C LYS A 238 3.48 -17.80 -1.53
N LEU A 239 3.56 -19.08 -1.17
CA LEU A 239 4.10 -20.09 -2.08
C LEU A 239 3.19 -20.10 -3.30
N ILE A 240 3.75 -19.68 -4.44
CA ILE A 240 3.12 -19.91 -5.75
C ILE A 240 3.25 -21.42 -5.98
N GLU A 241 2.19 -22.18 -5.73
CA GLU A 241 2.05 -23.54 -6.27
C GLU A 241 1.81 -23.49 -7.78
#